data_AF-A0A7Y9FCR1-F1
#
_entry.id   AF-A0A7Y9FCR1-F1
#
_cell.length_a   1.000
_cell.length_b   1.000
_cell.length_c   1.000
_cell.angle_alpha   90.00
_cell.angle_beta   90.00
_cell.angle_gamma   90.00
#
_symmetry.space_group_name_H-M   'P 1'
#
loop_
_entity.id
_entity.type
_entity.pdbx_description
1 polymer ?
#
loop_
_entity_poly.entity_id
_entity_poly.type
_entity_poly.pdbx_seq_one_letter_code
_entity_poly.pdbx_strand_id
1 'polypeptide(L)'
;MLVATIAVVLVAGIVAAGAVLTTRHQTAQVAASATASAAREASASASAERAANARASAAARRTAQALAEQEAANAEVDEWMNTETGHTWEVIESGNVYVRFADPDEYHCGMLDSTSVVAYARLGCPTSLYVKASVLDAGGTVIGFANDLLGAVPADGSAQALLEDTTGQVETFTLTEVTCR
;
A
#
# COMPACT_ATOMS: atom_id res chain seq x y z
N MET A 1 -21.34 71.01 66.89
CA MET A 1 -20.29 70.21 66.20
C MET A 1 -20.73 68.77 65.90
N LEU A 2 -22.00 68.50 65.55
CA LEU A 2 -22.48 67.12 65.28
C LEU A 2 -22.87 66.86 63.80
N VAL A 3 -23.02 67.92 62.99
CA VAL A 3 -23.57 67.83 61.62
C VAL A 3 -22.46 67.62 60.56
N ALA A 4 -21.23 68.05 60.83
CA ALA A 4 -20.11 67.93 59.89
C ALA A 4 -19.53 66.50 59.78
N THR A 5 -19.67 65.68 60.83
CA THR A 5 -19.14 64.31 60.87
C THR A 5 -20.02 63.30 60.13
N ILE A 6 -21.32 63.53 60.02
CA ILE A 6 -22.25 62.62 59.32
C ILE A 6 -22.10 62.74 57.78
N ALA A 7 -21.80 63.93 57.27
CA ALA A 7 -21.62 64.15 55.83
C ALA A 7 -20.34 63.46 55.27
N VAL A 8 -19.26 63.40 56.05
CA VAL A 8 -17.99 62.79 55.62
C VAL A 8 -18.06 61.26 55.57
N VAL A 9 -18.80 60.63 56.50
CA VAL A 9 -18.98 59.17 56.53
C VAL A 9 -19.86 58.68 55.37
N LEU A 10 -20.87 59.46 54.96
CA LEU A 10 -21.77 59.10 53.87
C LEU A 10 -21.10 59.22 52.49
N VAL A 11 -20.22 60.20 52.29
CA VAL A 11 -19.44 60.36 51.06
C VAL A 11 -18.35 59.30 50.93
N ALA A 12 -17.66 58.92 52.02
CA ALA A 12 -16.67 57.84 52.01
C ALA A 12 -17.29 56.46 51.73
N GLY A 13 -18.50 56.20 52.24
CA GLY A 13 -19.23 54.96 51.97
C GLY A 13 -19.67 54.79 50.51
N ILE A 14 -20.06 55.88 49.84
CA ILE A 14 -20.45 55.87 48.43
C ILE A 14 -19.24 55.66 47.51
N VAL A 15 -18.08 56.26 47.83
CA VAL A 15 -16.84 56.06 47.06
C VAL A 15 -16.26 54.65 47.22
N ALA A 16 -16.31 54.09 48.44
CA ALA A 16 -15.90 52.71 48.69
C ALA A 16 -16.84 51.67 48.04
N ALA A 17 -18.15 51.91 48.05
CA ALA A 17 -19.13 51.06 47.36
C ALA A 17 -18.93 51.11 45.83
N GLY A 18 -18.66 52.29 45.27
CA GLY A 18 -18.34 52.46 43.85
C GLY A 18 -17.12 51.66 43.40
N ALA A 19 -16.03 51.69 44.18
CA ALA A 19 -14.79 50.96 43.87
C ALA A 19 -14.93 49.43 43.93
N VAL A 20 -15.78 48.91 44.82
CA VAL A 20 -16.09 47.46 44.91
C VAL A 20 -16.99 47.00 43.76
N LEU A 21 -17.91 47.85 43.30
CA LEU A 21 -18.77 47.55 42.16
C LEU A 21 -17.98 47.56 40.83
N THR A 22 -17.08 48.52 40.63
CA THR A 22 -16.27 48.58 39.40
C THR A 22 -15.27 47.42 39.30
N THR A 23 -14.63 47.05 40.40
CA THR A 23 -13.71 45.89 40.43
C THR A 23 -14.45 44.57 40.20
N ARG A 24 -15.66 44.39 40.75
CA ARG A 24 -16.51 43.22 40.47
C ARG A 24 -16.98 43.16 39.00
N HIS A 25 -17.29 44.30 38.39
CA HIS A 25 -17.64 44.33 36.97
C HIS A 25 -16.44 44.05 36.07
N GLN A 26 -15.27 44.58 36.38
CA GLN A 26 -14.05 44.32 35.62
C GLN A 26 -13.63 42.85 35.72
N THR A 27 -13.68 42.22 36.89
CA THR A 27 -13.35 40.80 37.05
C THR A 27 -14.35 39.88 36.35
N ALA A 28 -15.65 40.22 36.38
CA ALA A 28 -16.68 39.47 35.65
C ALA A 28 -16.48 39.56 34.13
N GLN A 29 -16.11 40.73 33.60
CA GLN A 29 -15.81 40.91 32.17
C GLN A 29 -14.56 40.15 31.74
N VAL A 30 -13.49 40.19 32.54
CA VAL A 30 -12.27 39.43 32.28
C VAL A 30 -12.54 37.92 32.31
N ALA A 31 -13.27 37.42 33.31
CA ALA A 31 -13.66 36.01 33.39
C ALA A 31 -14.52 35.58 32.18
N ALA A 32 -15.52 36.38 31.80
CA ALA A 32 -16.36 36.11 30.63
C ALA A 32 -15.55 36.09 29.33
N SER A 33 -14.58 37.01 29.17
CA SER A 33 -13.71 37.05 27.99
C SER A 33 -12.77 35.84 27.92
N ALA A 34 -12.23 35.38 29.05
CA ALA A 34 -11.38 34.19 29.13
C ALA A 34 -12.14 32.89 28.85
N THR A 35 -13.38 32.77 29.32
CA THR A 35 -14.26 31.63 28.97
C THR A 35 -14.61 31.65 27.48
N ALA A 36 -14.89 32.82 26.92
CA ALA A 36 -15.19 32.96 25.50
C ALA A 36 -13.98 32.64 24.60
N SER A 37 -12.76 33.02 24.98
CA SER A 37 -11.55 32.67 24.25
C SER A 37 -11.26 31.17 24.33
N ALA A 38 -11.37 30.56 25.51
CA ALA A 38 -11.19 29.11 25.68
C ALA A 38 -12.21 28.29 24.85
N ALA A 39 -13.47 28.73 24.77
CA ALA A 39 -14.47 28.08 23.93
C ALA A 39 -14.15 28.20 22.42
N ARG A 40 -13.60 29.34 21.99
CA ARG A 40 -13.16 29.54 20.60
C ARG A 40 -11.96 28.67 20.26
N GLU A 41 -10.98 28.57 21.14
CA GLU A 41 -9.82 27.70 20.97
C GLU A 41 -10.21 26.22 20.91
N ALA A 42 -11.08 25.77 21.81
CA ALA A 42 -11.59 24.39 21.80
C ALA A 42 -12.41 24.07 20.55
N SER A 43 -13.22 25.02 20.05
CA SER A 43 -13.96 24.82 18.80
C SER A 43 -13.03 24.85 17.58
N ALA A 44 -11.97 25.65 17.60
CA ALA A 44 -10.96 25.69 16.55
C ALA A 44 -10.13 24.39 16.51
N SER A 45 -9.69 23.88 17.67
CA SER A 45 -8.95 22.61 17.73
C SER A 45 -9.83 21.43 17.28
N ALA A 46 -11.07 21.34 17.78
CA ALA A 46 -12.00 20.29 17.36
C ALA A 46 -12.34 20.37 15.86
N SER A 47 -12.37 21.58 15.28
CA SER A 47 -12.58 21.76 13.83
C SER A 47 -11.33 21.39 13.04
N ALA A 48 -10.14 21.68 13.56
CA ALA A 48 -8.87 21.28 12.96
C ALA A 48 -8.71 19.75 12.96
N GLU A 49 -9.04 19.08 14.07
CA GLU A 49 -9.03 17.61 14.16
C GLU A 49 -10.03 16.98 13.18
N ARG A 50 -11.26 17.50 13.11
CA ARG A 50 -12.26 17.03 12.13
C ARG A 50 -11.77 17.19 10.69
N ALA A 51 -11.14 18.34 10.38
CA ALA A 51 -10.57 18.58 9.06
C ALA A 51 -9.38 17.65 8.75
N ALA A 52 -8.52 17.40 9.73
CA ALA A 52 -7.41 16.46 9.60
C ALA A 52 -7.90 15.02 9.34
N ASN A 53 -8.88 14.56 10.13
CA ASN A 53 -9.50 13.25 9.95
C ASN A 53 -10.18 13.13 8.57
N ALA A 54 -10.92 14.14 8.14
CA ALA A 54 -11.55 14.14 6.83
C ALA A 54 -10.54 14.04 5.68
N ARG A 55 -9.40 14.74 5.79
CA ARG A 55 -8.30 14.65 4.81
C ARG A 55 -7.65 13.28 4.80
N ALA A 56 -7.38 12.70 5.96
CA ALA A 56 -6.83 11.34 6.08
C ALA A 56 -7.76 10.30 5.45
N SER A 57 -9.07 10.35 5.75
CA SER A 57 -10.06 9.44 5.14
C SER A 57 -10.22 9.67 3.63
N ALA A 58 -10.10 10.90 3.13
CA ALA A 58 -10.12 11.17 1.70
C ALA A 58 -8.84 10.68 0.98
N ALA A 59 -7.67 10.76 1.63
CA ALA A 59 -6.44 10.19 1.11
C ALA A 59 -6.52 8.65 1.05
N ALA A 60 -6.95 8.01 2.14
CA ALA A 60 -7.11 6.56 2.19
C ALA A 60 -8.05 6.03 1.11
N ARG A 61 -9.18 6.71 0.86
CA ARG A 61 -10.12 6.34 -0.22
C ARG A 61 -9.51 6.46 -1.60
N ARG A 62 -8.70 7.50 -1.86
CA ARG A 62 -8.01 7.66 -3.16
C ARG A 62 -6.97 6.58 -3.37
N THR A 63 -6.20 6.23 -2.35
CA THR A 63 -5.24 5.11 -2.42
C THR A 63 -5.95 3.78 -2.67
N ALA A 64 -7.07 3.53 -1.97
CA ALA A 64 -7.86 2.32 -2.19
C ALA A 64 -8.46 2.25 -3.61
N GLN A 65 -8.97 3.37 -4.14
CA GLN A 65 -9.45 3.43 -5.52
C GLN A 65 -8.33 3.19 -6.52
N ALA A 66 -7.17 3.82 -6.35
CA ALA A 66 -6.04 3.63 -7.25
C ALA A 66 -5.53 2.18 -7.25
N LEU A 67 -5.51 1.53 -6.09
CA LEU A 67 -5.16 0.11 -5.99
C LEU A 67 -6.21 -0.77 -6.70
N ALA A 68 -7.49 -0.51 -6.49
CA ALA A 68 -8.56 -1.26 -7.16
C ALA A 68 -8.54 -1.08 -8.69
N GLU A 69 -8.25 0.14 -9.16
CA GLU A 69 -8.07 0.41 -10.60
C GLU A 69 -6.86 -0.33 -11.17
N GLN A 70 -5.75 -0.40 -10.41
CA GLN A 70 -4.56 -1.15 -10.81
C GLN A 70 -4.83 -2.66 -10.83
N GLU A 71 -5.51 -3.20 -9.83
CA GLU A 71 -5.90 -4.61 -9.78
C GLU A 71 -6.82 -4.97 -10.95
N ALA A 72 -7.78 -4.10 -11.29
CA ALA A 72 -8.65 -4.30 -12.46
C ALA A 72 -7.87 -4.27 -13.78
N ALA A 73 -6.94 -3.33 -13.94
CA ALA A 73 -6.10 -3.25 -15.14
C ALA A 73 -5.15 -4.47 -15.26
N ASN A 74 -4.63 -4.97 -14.14
CA ASN A 74 -3.82 -6.19 -14.12
C ASN A 74 -4.68 -7.41 -14.50
N ALA A 75 -5.91 -7.51 -13.97
CA ALA A 75 -6.81 -8.60 -14.29
C ALA A 75 -7.18 -8.66 -15.79
N GLU A 76 -7.40 -7.50 -16.42
CA GLU A 76 -7.64 -7.42 -17.88
C GLU A 76 -6.46 -7.99 -18.69
N VAL A 77 -5.22 -7.72 -18.24
CA VAL A 77 -4.02 -8.19 -18.93
C VAL A 77 -3.79 -9.67 -18.65
N ASP A 78 -4.04 -10.12 -17.43
CA ASP A 78 -3.99 -11.53 -17.06
C ASP A 78 -5.01 -12.36 -17.88
N GLU A 79 -6.21 -11.81 -18.11
CA GLU A 79 -7.21 -12.43 -18.98
C GLU A 79 -6.74 -12.44 -20.44
N TRP A 80 -6.24 -11.33 -20.97
CA TRP A 80 -5.71 -11.24 -22.33
C TRP A 80 -4.59 -12.25 -22.59
N MET A 81 -3.63 -12.37 -21.66
CA MET A 81 -2.54 -13.34 -21.76
C MET A 81 -3.07 -14.78 -21.85
N ASN A 82 -4.09 -15.12 -21.07
CA ASN A 82 -4.64 -16.48 -21.00
C ASN A 82 -5.61 -16.84 -22.13
N THR A 83 -6.23 -15.85 -22.77
CA THR A 83 -7.32 -16.10 -23.73
C THR A 83 -6.92 -15.81 -25.17
N GLU A 84 -6.14 -14.74 -25.40
CA GLU A 84 -5.87 -14.22 -26.74
C GLU A 84 -4.54 -14.72 -27.31
N THR A 85 -3.63 -15.23 -26.47
CA THR A 85 -2.31 -15.71 -26.94
C THR A 85 -2.32 -17.16 -27.43
N GLY A 86 -3.43 -17.88 -27.27
CA GLY A 86 -3.56 -19.28 -27.68
C GLY A 86 -2.85 -20.30 -26.79
N HIS A 87 -2.23 -19.87 -25.68
CA HIS A 87 -1.57 -20.73 -24.71
C HIS A 87 -2.15 -20.51 -23.30
N THR A 88 -2.07 -21.53 -22.45
CA THR A 88 -2.40 -21.41 -21.02
C THR A 88 -1.18 -20.90 -20.27
N TRP A 89 -1.22 -19.65 -19.83
CA TRP A 89 -0.14 -19.05 -19.05
C TRP A 89 -0.44 -19.12 -17.54
N GLU A 90 0.60 -19.37 -16.76
CA GLU A 90 0.57 -19.19 -15.33
C GLU A 90 1.00 -17.75 -14.99
N VAL A 91 0.19 -17.06 -14.20
CA VAL A 91 0.47 -15.70 -13.74
C VAL A 91 1.38 -15.78 -12.50
N ILE A 92 2.61 -15.31 -12.62
CA ILE A 92 3.59 -15.26 -11.52
C ILE A 92 3.47 -13.94 -10.78
N GLU A 93 3.44 -12.84 -11.53
CA GLU A 93 3.25 -11.48 -11.01
C GLU A 93 2.18 -10.81 -11.87
N SER A 94 0.98 -10.61 -11.30
CA SER A 94 -0.17 -10.05 -12.01
C SER A 94 0.17 -8.74 -12.71
N GLY A 95 -0.18 -8.66 -13.99
CA GLY A 95 0.13 -7.52 -14.85
C GLY A 95 1.59 -7.42 -15.32
N ASN A 96 2.48 -8.36 -14.96
CA ASN A 96 3.90 -8.30 -15.29
C ASN A 96 4.47 -9.62 -15.85
N VAL A 97 4.54 -10.68 -15.04
CA VAL A 97 5.30 -11.90 -15.37
C VAL A 97 4.35 -13.07 -15.56
N TYR A 98 4.44 -13.67 -16.74
CA TYR A 98 3.64 -14.81 -17.16
C TYR A 98 4.56 -15.91 -17.64
N VAL A 99 4.27 -17.15 -17.28
CA VAL A 99 5.10 -18.29 -17.68
C VAL A 99 4.25 -19.44 -18.20
N ARG A 100 4.84 -20.26 -19.06
CA ARG A 100 4.26 -21.54 -19.47
C ARG A 100 5.37 -22.53 -19.78
N PHE A 101 5.06 -23.81 -19.73
CA PHE A 101 5.92 -24.78 -20.39
C PHE A 101 5.88 -24.56 -21.91
N ALA A 102 7.05 -24.67 -22.53
CA ALA A 102 7.21 -24.63 -23.97
C ALA A 102 6.60 -25.91 -24.59
N ASP A 103 5.99 -25.78 -25.77
CA ASP A 103 5.58 -26.94 -26.54
C ASP A 103 6.85 -27.70 -27.03
N PRO A 104 6.79 -29.03 -27.23
CA PRO A 104 7.97 -29.83 -27.58
C PRO A 104 8.71 -29.41 -28.86
N ASP A 105 8.07 -28.64 -29.75
CA ASP A 105 8.66 -28.09 -30.97
C ASP A 105 9.30 -26.71 -30.79
N GLU A 106 9.12 -26.06 -29.63
CA GLU A 106 9.69 -24.75 -29.30
C GLU A 106 11.09 -24.83 -28.67
N TYR A 107 11.54 -26.02 -28.25
CA TYR A 107 12.84 -26.21 -27.63
C TYR A 107 13.51 -27.52 -28.07
N HIS A 108 14.82 -27.60 -27.81
CA HIS A 108 15.61 -28.79 -28.12
C HIS A 108 16.42 -29.21 -26.92
N CYS A 109 16.20 -30.45 -26.49
CA CYS A 109 17.00 -31.10 -25.46
C CYS A 109 18.38 -31.46 -26.01
N GLY A 110 19.39 -31.38 -25.15
CA GLY A 110 20.71 -31.95 -25.41
C GLY A 110 20.73 -33.47 -25.21
N MET A 111 21.70 -33.95 -24.43
CA MET A 111 21.80 -35.38 -24.08
C MET A 111 20.91 -35.78 -22.90
N LEU A 112 20.45 -34.81 -22.11
CA LEU A 112 19.64 -35.03 -20.92
C LEU A 112 18.16 -34.83 -21.26
N ASP A 113 17.29 -35.52 -20.53
CA ASP A 113 15.86 -35.21 -20.55
C ASP A 113 15.67 -33.78 -20.04
N SER A 114 14.90 -32.97 -20.76
CA SER A 114 14.71 -31.57 -20.39
C SER A 114 13.35 -31.05 -20.82
N THR A 115 12.96 -29.94 -20.20
CA THR A 115 11.82 -29.14 -20.62
C THR A 115 12.23 -27.68 -20.71
N SER A 116 11.45 -26.86 -21.41
CA SER A 116 11.67 -25.42 -21.40
C SER A 116 10.47 -24.69 -20.82
N VAL A 117 10.75 -23.58 -20.13
CA VAL A 117 9.75 -22.65 -19.64
C VAL A 117 9.91 -21.34 -20.41
N VAL A 118 8.85 -20.93 -21.10
CA VAL A 118 8.76 -19.63 -21.73
C VAL A 118 8.22 -18.64 -20.70
N ALA A 119 8.91 -17.52 -20.53
CA ALA A 119 8.46 -16.42 -19.70
C ALA A 119 8.26 -15.17 -20.56
N TYR A 120 7.15 -14.46 -20.33
CA TYR A 120 6.85 -13.15 -20.87
C TYR A 120 6.85 -12.13 -19.73
N ALA A 121 7.58 -11.03 -19.92
CA ALA A 121 7.71 -9.96 -18.92
C ALA A 121 7.23 -8.63 -19.52
N ARG A 122 6.02 -8.21 -19.16
CA ARG A 122 5.41 -6.97 -19.65
C ARG A 122 6.19 -5.74 -19.19
N LEU A 123 6.51 -5.65 -17.90
CA LEU A 123 7.31 -4.54 -17.37
C LEU A 123 8.83 -4.81 -17.43
N GLY A 124 9.20 -6.04 -17.81
CA GLY A 124 10.57 -6.51 -17.88
C GLY A 124 11.12 -7.01 -16.54
N CYS A 125 12.22 -7.75 -16.62
CA CYS A 125 13.04 -8.18 -15.49
C CYS A 125 14.41 -7.50 -15.62
N PRO A 126 14.65 -6.35 -14.94
CA PRO A 126 15.77 -5.48 -15.26
C PRO A 126 17.15 -6.07 -14.94
N THR A 127 17.23 -7.06 -14.05
CA THR A 127 18.49 -7.70 -13.67
C THR A 127 18.56 -9.16 -14.11
N SER A 128 17.53 -9.95 -13.80
CA SER A 128 17.53 -11.39 -14.07
C SER A 128 16.14 -11.99 -13.96
N LEU A 129 15.97 -13.15 -14.60
CA LEU A 129 14.83 -14.03 -14.42
C LEU A 129 15.32 -15.40 -13.96
N TYR A 130 14.91 -15.83 -12.77
CA TYR A 130 15.20 -17.15 -12.23
C TYR A 130 13.99 -18.06 -12.38
N VAL A 131 14.21 -19.30 -12.81
CA VAL A 131 13.17 -20.31 -12.99
C VAL A 131 13.63 -21.62 -12.36
N LYS A 132 12.77 -22.28 -11.58
CA LYS A 132 13.03 -23.58 -10.95
C LYS A 132 11.80 -24.47 -10.98
N ALA A 133 12.00 -25.71 -11.41
CA ALA A 133 11.01 -26.76 -11.34
C ALA A 133 11.48 -27.92 -10.44
N SER A 134 10.53 -28.55 -9.76
CA SER A 134 10.72 -29.87 -9.18
C SER A 134 10.69 -30.92 -10.28
N VAL A 135 11.58 -31.90 -10.16
CA VAL A 135 11.61 -33.11 -10.98
C VAL A 135 10.87 -34.21 -10.22
N LEU A 136 9.81 -34.75 -10.80
CA LEU A 136 8.98 -35.78 -10.20
C LEU A 136 9.17 -37.13 -10.91
N ASP A 137 9.24 -38.21 -10.13
CA ASP A 137 9.17 -39.57 -10.64
C ASP A 137 7.73 -39.99 -10.99
N ALA A 138 7.56 -41.20 -11.52
CA ALA A 138 6.25 -41.77 -11.86
C ALA A 138 5.30 -41.94 -10.64
N GLY A 139 5.84 -41.91 -9.41
CA GLY A 139 5.05 -41.94 -8.17
C GLY A 139 4.62 -40.55 -7.68
N GLY A 140 5.03 -39.48 -8.36
CA GLY A 140 4.82 -38.09 -7.94
C GLY A 140 5.77 -37.63 -6.83
N THR A 141 6.84 -38.36 -6.56
CA THR A 141 7.85 -37.99 -5.56
C THR A 141 8.82 -37.00 -6.17
N VAL A 142 9.13 -35.91 -5.45
CA VAL A 142 10.19 -34.98 -5.85
C VAL A 142 11.55 -35.67 -5.67
N ILE A 143 12.21 -35.95 -6.79
CA ILE A 143 13.51 -36.64 -6.85
C ILE A 143 14.68 -35.68 -7.13
N GLY A 144 14.38 -34.43 -7.49
CA GLY A 144 15.38 -33.41 -7.76
C GLY A 144 14.76 -32.07 -8.13
N PHE A 145 15.62 -31.13 -8.53
CA PHE A 145 15.23 -29.83 -9.04
C PHE A 145 16.03 -29.52 -10.29
N ALA A 146 15.38 -28.88 -11.26
CA ALA A 146 16.01 -28.29 -12.43
C ALA A 146 15.78 -26.78 -12.37
N ASN A 147 16.82 -25.99 -12.65
CA ASN A 147 16.71 -24.53 -12.60
C ASN A 147 17.58 -23.87 -13.65
N ASP A 148 17.21 -22.65 -14.02
CA ASP A 148 17.96 -21.79 -14.91
C ASP A 148 17.95 -20.35 -14.39
N LEU A 149 18.99 -19.59 -14.71
CA LEU A 149 19.12 -18.17 -14.40
C LEU A 149 19.43 -17.41 -15.69
N LEU A 150 18.42 -16.68 -16.15
CA LEU A 150 18.48 -15.85 -17.33
C LEU A 150 18.90 -14.42 -16.95
N GLY A 151 19.50 -13.73 -17.91
CA GLY A 151 19.83 -12.31 -17.78
C GLY A 151 18.59 -11.42 -17.76
N ALA A 152 18.82 -10.11 -17.89
CA ALA A 152 17.74 -9.14 -17.95
C ALA A 152 16.78 -9.43 -19.12
N VAL A 153 15.48 -9.36 -18.85
CA VAL A 153 14.41 -9.47 -19.84
C VAL A 153 13.84 -8.07 -20.08
N PRO A 154 13.84 -7.55 -21.31
CA PRO A 154 13.27 -6.23 -21.57
C PRO A 154 11.76 -6.22 -21.36
N ALA A 155 11.20 -5.01 -21.19
CA ALA A 155 9.75 -4.82 -21.19
C ALA A 155 9.13 -5.30 -22.51
N ASP A 156 7.95 -5.92 -22.40
CA ASP A 156 7.27 -6.65 -23.47
C ASP A 156 8.15 -7.72 -24.16
N GLY A 157 9.14 -8.23 -23.42
CA GLY A 157 10.09 -9.23 -23.89
C GLY A 157 9.75 -10.64 -23.42
N SER A 158 10.26 -11.62 -24.14
CA SER A 158 10.20 -13.03 -23.75
C SER A 158 11.59 -13.61 -23.53
N ALA A 159 11.68 -14.58 -22.63
CA ALA A 159 12.88 -15.38 -22.41
C ALA A 159 12.51 -16.85 -22.24
N GLN A 160 13.46 -17.75 -22.53
CA GLN A 160 13.27 -19.20 -22.37
C GLN A 160 14.33 -19.75 -21.43
N ALA A 161 13.87 -20.45 -20.40
CA ALA A 161 14.72 -21.19 -19.47
C ALA A 161 14.72 -22.66 -19.89
N LEU A 162 15.90 -23.28 -20.01
CA LEU A 162 16.01 -24.71 -20.27
C LEU A 162 16.27 -25.44 -18.95
N LEU A 163 15.39 -26.38 -18.61
CA LEU A 163 15.42 -27.12 -17.36
C LEU A 163 15.80 -28.57 -17.64
N GLU A 164 17.04 -28.93 -17.35
CA GLU A 164 17.58 -30.28 -17.58
C GLU A 164 17.44 -31.16 -16.33
N ASP A 165 17.00 -32.40 -16.52
CA ASP A 165 17.03 -33.44 -15.50
C ASP A 165 18.39 -34.15 -15.47
N THR A 166 19.09 -34.02 -14.35
CA THR A 166 20.33 -34.75 -14.09
C THR A 166 20.11 -36.07 -13.35
N THR A 167 18.87 -36.38 -12.94
CA THR A 167 18.54 -37.60 -12.17
C THR A 167 18.34 -38.82 -13.07
N GLY A 168 17.97 -38.62 -14.33
CA GLY A 168 17.71 -39.67 -15.32
C GLY A 168 16.45 -40.49 -15.01
N GLN A 169 15.55 -39.93 -14.21
CA GLN A 169 14.34 -40.59 -13.71
C GLN A 169 13.11 -39.68 -13.78
N VAL A 170 13.20 -38.57 -14.50
CA VAL A 170 12.07 -37.63 -14.65
C VAL A 170 10.92 -38.26 -15.41
N GLU A 171 9.72 -38.11 -14.85
CA GLU A 171 8.46 -38.31 -15.56
C GLU A 171 7.76 -36.96 -15.82
N THR A 172 7.86 -36.02 -14.88
CA THR A 172 7.19 -34.73 -14.98
C THR A 172 8.00 -33.64 -14.31
N PHE A 173 7.97 -32.43 -14.89
CA PHE A 173 8.44 -31.21 -14.26
C PHE A 173 7.26 -30.42 -13.72
N THR A 174 7.37 -29.93 -12.49
CA THR A 174 6.39 -29.01 -11.89
C THR A 174 7.10 -27.73 -11.52
N LEU A 175 6.64 -26.60 -12.07
CA LEU A 175 7.20 -25.30 -11.74
C LEU A 175 7.02 -25.02 -10.24
N THR A 176 8.07 -24.53 -9.58
CA THR A 176 8.07 -24.27 -8.13
C THR A 176 8.47 -22.86 -7.75
N GLU A 177 9.30 -22.22 -8.56
CA GLU A 177 9.73 -20.86 -8.29
C GLU A 177 10.03 -20.16 -9.61
N VAL A 178 9.47 -18.96 -9.76
CA VAL A 178 9.84 -18.00 -10.78
C VAL A 178 10.06 -16.68 -10.08
N THR A 179 11.21 -16.05 -10.31
CA THR A 179 11.53 -14.76 -9.69
C THR A 179 12.10 -13.82 -10.73
N CYS A 180 11.41 -12.70 -10.91
CA CYS A 180 11.84 -11.56 -11.70
C CYS A 180 12.49 -10.52 -10.76
N ARG A 181 13.68 -10.03 -11.10
CA ARG A 181 14.39 -9.00 -10.32
C ARG A 181 14.91 -7.88 -11.20
#